data_AF-A0A1G3MH41-F1
#
_entry.id   AF-A0A1G3MH41-F1
#
_cell.length_a   1.000
_cell.length_b   1.000
_cell.length_c   1.000
_cell.angle_alpha   90.00
_cell.angle_beta   90.00
_cell.angle_gamma   90.00
#
_symmetry.space_group_name_H-M   'P 1'
#
loop_
_entity.id
_entity.type
_entity.pdbx_description
1 polymer ?
#
loop_
_entity_poly.entity_id
_entity_poly.type
_entity_poly.pdbx_seq_one_letter_code
_entity_poly.pdbx_strand_id
1 'polypeptide(L)'
;MLALGACQAFFTTSLANWAVRPALAIPADISADQALAYLEQAQANNDPALAAALTPILLTQLQAEGLEAAAAAELSTALLDSILISSGASAAFSDLISLISAPEGEDLPDLTAMFEAVAFTEADYAAIAYLISNPVEAPPVDQLVMLSASLMLTALADIELSPEDPDYMATLMADENYMLALALTLMIPVDAELPFDGMFDGLLGPPSAKARPLSRSQPPVAV
;
A
#
# COMPACT_ATOMS: atom_id res chain seq x y z
N MET A 1 -16.93 -42.13 13.05
CA MET A 1 -16.15 -40.93 12.70
C MET A 1 -15.93 -40.73 11.19
N LEU A 2 -16.08 -41.75 10.32
CA LEU A 2 -15.92 -41.58 8.86
C LEU A 2 -17.06 -40.81 8.15
N ALA A 3 -18.28 -40.82 8.69
CA ALA A 3 -19.42 -40.17 8.05
C ALA A 3 -19.42 -38.64 8.17
N LEU A 4 -18.78 -38.07 9.20
CA LEU A 4 -18.75 -36.62 9.43
C LEU A 4 -17.77 -35.91 8.48
N GLY A 5 -16.62 -36.54 8.20
CA GLY A 5 -15.64 -36.03 7.24
C GLY A 5 -16.13 -36.07 5.78
N ALA A 6 -16.97 -37.07 5.44
CA ALA A 6 -17.58 -37.15 4.12
C ALA A 6 -18.64 -36.06 3.89
N CYS A 7 -19.42 -35.71 4.91
CA CYS A 7 -20.37 -34.59 4.83
C CYS A 7 -19.64 -33.24 4.68
N GLN A 8 -18.58 -33.02 5.46
CA GLN A 8 -17.79 -31.78 5.36
C GLN A 8 -17.13 -31.64 3.99
N ALA A 9 -16.53 -32.71 3.46
CA ALA A 9 -15.96 -32.72 2.12
C ALA A 9 -17.02 -32.52 1.02
N PHE A 10 -18.22 -33.08 1.17
CA PHE A 10 -19.29 -32.87 0.21
C PHE A 10 -19.77 -31.41 0.19
N PHE A 11 -19.94 -30.77 1.36
CA PHE A 11 -20.34 -29.36 1.41
C PHE A 11 -19.24 -28.42 0.90
N THR A 12 -17.97 -28.65 1.25
CA THR A 12 -16.88 -27.81 0.74
C THR A 12 -16.70 -27.97 -0.76
N THR A 13 -16.69 -29.19 -1.30
CA THR A 13 -16.42 -29.42 -2.73
C THR A 13 -17.65 -29.15 -3.62
N SER A 14 -18.86 -29.46 -3.15
CA SER A 14 -20.09 -29.29 -3.94
C SER A 14 -20.63 -27.86 -3.91
N LEU A 15 -20.39 -27.09 -2.85
CA LEU A 15 -20.75 -25.67 -2.80
C LEU A 15 -19.61 -24.75 -3.22
N ALA A 16 -18.34 -25.19 -3.22
CA ALA A 16 -17.23 -24.37 -3.71
C ALA A 16 -17.51 -23.80 -5.10
N ASN A 17 -17.92 -24.62 -6.07
CA ASN A 17 -18.23 -24.15 -7.43
C ASN A 17 -19.45 -23.22 -7.52
N TRP A 18 -20.37 -23.24 -6.54
CA TRP A 18 -21.50 -22.31 -6.46
C TRP A 18 -21.20 -21.06 -5.62
N ALA A 19 -20.21 -21.15 -4.73
CA ALA A 19 -19.71 -20.08 -3.88
C ALA A 19 -18.52 -19.33 -4.52
N VAL A 20 -17.96 -19.84 -5.63
CA VAL A 20 -17.17 -19.02 -6.55
C VAL A 20 -18.11 -17.93 -7.02
N ARG A 21 -18.02 -16.76 -6.38
CA ARG A 21 -18.69 -15.56 -6.89
C ARG A 21 -18.24 -15.44 -8.35
N PRO A 22 -19.17 -15.32 -9.32
CA PRO A 22 -18.77 -14.95 -10.67
C PRO A 22 -17.88 -13.71 -10.53
N ALA A 23 -16.75 -13.68 -11.24
CA ALA A 23 -15.80 -12.58 -11.23
C ALA A 23 -16.59 -11.27 -11.11
N LEU A 24 -16.33 -10.51 -10.03
CA LEU A 24 -17.13 -9.36 -9.66
C LEU A 24 -17.27 -8.43 -10.88
N ALA A 25 -18.41 -8.51 -11.55
CA ALA A 25 -18.66 -7.81 -12.78
C ALA A 25 -19.18 -6.42 -12.42
N ILE A 26 -18.27 -5.56 -11.96
CA ILE A 26 -18.56 -4.15 -11.81
C ILE A 26 -18.70 -3.57 -13.22
N PRO A 27 -19.81 -2.89 -13.55
CA PRO A 27 -19.93 -2.19 -14.82
C PRO A 27 -18.77 -1.21 -14.99
N ALA A 28 -18.12 -1.20 -16.16
CA ALA A 28 -16.99 -0.32 -16.42
C ALA A 28 -17.37 1.18 -16.48
N ASP A 29 -18.67 1.47 -16.56
CA ASP A 29 -19.26 2.80 -16.73
C ASP A 29 -19.88 3.38 -15.44
N ILE A 30 -19.49 2.86 -14.27
CA ILE A 30 -19.90 3.45 -12.99
C ILE A 30 -19.31 4.85 -12.78
N SER A 31 -20.06 5.73 -12.11
CA SER A 31 -19.57 7.06 -11.73
C SER A 31 -18.53 7.02 -10.61
N ALA A 32 -17.86 8.14 -10.35
CA ALA A 32 -16.97 8.31 -9.20
C ALA A 32 -17.65 8.01 -7.87
N ASP A 33 -18.81 8.63 -7.63
CA ASP A 33 -19.59 8.39 -6.41
C ASP A 33 -19.94 6.91 -6.22
N GLN A 34 -20.23 6.19 -7.31
CA GLN A 34 -20.52 4.76 -7.26
C GLN A 34 -19.25 3.95 -6.95
N ALA A 35 -18.12 4.28 -7.57
CA ALA A 35 -16.85 3.62 -7.30
C ALA A 35 -16.40 3.82 -5.84
N LEU A 36 -16.57 5.02 -5.30
CA LEU A 36 -16.29 5.34 -3.89
C LEU A 36 -17.21 4.54 -2.96
N ALA A 37 -18.51 4.46 -3.24
CA ALA A 37 -19.44 3.66 -2.44
C ALA A 37 -19.09 2.15 -2.46
N TYR A 38 -18.65 1.63 -3.61
CA TYR A 38 -18.15 0.24 -3.68
C TYR A 38 -16.84 0.05 -2.92
N LEU A 39 -15.97 1.06 -2.91
CA LEU A 39 -14.73 1.01 -2.14
C LEU A 39 -14.99 1.01 -0.63
N GLU A 40 -15.92 1.84 -0.15
CA GLU A 40 -16.39 1.80 1.24
C GLU A 40 -16.93 0.41 1.61
N GLN A 41 -17.65 -0.23 0.69
CA GLN A 41 -18.11 -1.60 0.88
C GLN A 41 -16.95 -2.60 0.92
N ALA A 42 -15.95 -2.43 0.06
CA ALA A 42 -14.75 -3.27 0.05
C ALA A 42 -14.00 -3.15 1.38
N GLN A 43 -13.84 -1.94 1.89
CA GLN A 43 -13.19 -1.67 3.18
C GLN A 43 -13.99 -2.27 4.34
N ALA A 44 -15.31 -2.04 4.40
CA ALA A 44 -16.16 -2.52 5.48
C ALA A 44 -16.22 -4.05 5.57
N ASN A 45 -16.07 -4.76 4.44
CA ASN A 45 -16.11 -6.22 4.38
C ASN A 45 -14.72 -6.87 4.25
N ASN A 46 -13.65 -6.06 4.19
CA ASN A 46 -12.30 -6.50 3.84
C ASN A 46 -12.31 -7.41 2.59
N ASP A 47 -12.91 -6.93 1.49
CA ASP A 47 -13.09 -7.67 0.23
C ASP A 47 -11.99 -7.26 -0.79
N PRO A 48 -10.83 -7.94 -0.80
CA PRO A 48 -9.72 -7.60 -1.69
C PRO A 48 -10.07 -7.79 -3.17
N ALA A 49 -10.98 -8.71 -3.48
CA ALA A 49 -11.40 -8.96 -4.86
C ALA A 49 -12.24 -7.80 -5.41
N LEU A 50 -13.13 -7.23 -4.58
CA LEU A 50 -13.87 -6.02 -4.94
C LEU A 50 -12.92 -4.82 -5.09
N ALA A 51 -11.97 -4.65 -4.17
CA ALA A 51 -10.97 -3.58 -4.26
C ALA A 51 -10.12 -3.68 -5.54
N ALA A 52 -9.62 -4.87 -5.88
CA ALA A 52 -8.84 -5.11 -7.10
C ALA A 52 -9.63 -4.81 -8.39
N ALA A 53 -10.94 -5.10 -8.39
CA ALA A 53 -11.81 -4.80 -9.53
C ALA A 53 -12.07 -3.28 -9.69
N LEU A 54 -11.99 -2.51 -8.59
CA LEU A 54 -12.16 -1.05 -8.60
C LEU A 54 -10.90 -0.30 -9.04
N THR A 55 -9.70 -0.83 -8.78
CA THR A 55 -8.42 -0.18 -9.12
C THR A 55 -8.36 0.35 -10.56
N PRO A 56 -8.63 -0.45 -11.62
CA PRO A 56 -8.59 0.05 -12.99
C PRO A 56 -9.69 1.06 -13.29
N ILE A 57 -10.85 0.97 -12.63
CA ILE A 57 -11.97 1.90 -12.80
C ILE A 57 -11.59 3.26 -12.21
N LEU A 58 -11.10 3.28 -10.97
CA LEU A 58 -10.64 4.49 -10.28
C LEU A 58 -9.50 5.17 -11.04
N LEU A 59 -8.54 4.39 -11.56
CA LEU A 59 -7.47 4.92 -12.41
C LEU A 59 -8.01 5.60 -13.67
N THR A 60 -8.96 4.97 -14.36
CA THR A 60 -9.58 5.53 -15.57
C THR A 60 -10.30 6.85 -15.27
N GLN A 61 -10.98 6.93 -14.12
CA GLN A 61 -11.67 8.16 -13.72
C GLN A 61 -10.69 9.27 -13.31
N LEU A 62 -9.60 8.92 -12.64
CA LEU A 62 -8.54 9.87 -12.29
C LEU A 62 -7.82 10.41 -13.53
N GLN A 63 -7.82 9.66 -14.63
CA GLN A 63 -7.27 10.06 -15.93
C GLN A 63 -8.24 10.92 -16.78
N ALA A 64 -9.45 11.17 -16.30
CA ALA A 64 -10.43 11.96 -17.04
C ALA A 64 -9.98 13.42 -17.19
N GLU A 65 -10.15 13.96 -18.41
CA GLU A 65 -9.84 15.37 -18.68
C GLU A 65 -10.76 16.32 -17.89
N GLY A 66 -10.21 17.43 -17.41
CA GLY A 66 -10.99 18.47 -16.73
C GLY A 66 -11.38 18.13 -15.29
N LEU A 67 -10.73 17.14 -14.67
CA LEU A 67 -10.93 16.82 -13.27
C LEU A 67 -10.45 17.97 -12.37
N GLU A 68 -11.35 18.49 -11.54
CA GLU A 68 -11.04 19.52 -10.56
C GLU A 68 -10.08 18.97 -9.48
N ALA A 69 -9.21 19.83 -8.94
CA ALA A 69 -8.15 19.42 -8.02
C ALA A 69 -8.65 18.65 -6.78
N ALA A 70 -9.79 19.06 -6.22
CA ALA A 70 -10.40 18.38 -5.07
C ALA A 70 -10.87 16.95 -5.42
N ALA A 71 -11.50 16.77 -6.59
CA ALA A 71 -11.95 15.47 -7.05
C ALA A 71 -10.75 14.56 -7.40
N ALA A 72 -9.67 15.13 -7.95
CA ALA A 72 -8.43 14.40 -8.18
C ALA A 72 -7.79 13.90 -6.87
N ALA A 73 -7.80 14.72 -5.82
CA ALA A 73 -7.29 14.33 -4.49
C ALA A 73 -8.13 13.19 -3.86
N GLU A 74 -9.46 13.29 -3.94
CA GLU A 74 -10.37 12.25 -3.45
C GLU A 74 -10.18 10.92 -4.20
N LEU A 75 -10.16 10.96 -5.55
CA LEU A 75 -9.94 9.78 -6.37
C LEU A 75 -8.54 9.19 -6.20
N SER A 76 -7.51 10.01 -5.96
CA SER A 76 -6.16 9.52 -5.66
C SER A 76 -6.11 8.78 -4.33
N THR A 77 -6.83 9.28 -3.32
CA THR A 77 -6.95 8.64 -2.01
C THR A 77 -7.69 7.31 -2.13
N ALA A 78 -8.82 7.31 -2.84
CA ALA A 78 -9.58 6.11 -3.11
C ALA A 78 -8.78 5.05 -3.90
N LEU A 79 -7.98 5.49 -4.87
CA LEU A 79 -7.10 4.60 -5.63
C LEU A 79 -6.04 3.95 -4.73
N LEU A 80 -5.43 4.72 -3.83
CA LEU A 80 -4.47 4.19 -2.85
C LEU A 80 -5.13 3.21 -1.87
N ASP A 81 -6.30 3.54 -1.33
CA ASP A 81 -7.06 2.65 -0.45
C ASP A 81 -7.44 1.35 -1.16
N SER A 82 -7.85 1.44 -2.43
CA SER A 82 -8.14 0.28 -3.28
C SER A 82 -6.92 -0.62 -3.43
N ILE A 83 -5.73 -0.07 -3.69
CA ILE A 83 -4.47 -0.83 -3.79
C ILE A 83 -4.09 -1.47 -2.44
N LEU A 84 -4.21 -0.73 -1.34
CA LEU A 84 -3.85 -1.23 -0.01
C LEU A 84 -4.78 -2.38 0.44
N ILE A 85 -6.06 -2.32 0.08
CA ILE A 85 -7.02 -3.41 0.34
C ILE A 85 -6.78 -4.58 -0.61
N SER A 86 -6.62 -4.34 -1.92
CA SER A 86 -6.45 -5.40 -2.93
C SER A 86 -5.17 -6.21 -2.69
N SER A 87 -4.09 -5.54 -2.34
CA SER A 87 -2.79 -6.17 -2.07
C SER A 87 -2.73 -6.93 -0.75
N GLY A 88 -3.69 -6.71 0.15
CA GLY A 88 -3.65 -7.26 1.52
C GLY A 88 -2.78 -6.46 2.50
N ALA A 89 -2.13 -5.38 2.05
CA ALA A 89 -1.32 -4.51 2.89
C ALA A 89 -2.11 -3.96 4.10
N SER A 90 -3.35 -3.51 3.88
CA SER A 90 -4.22 -3.02 4.96
C SER A 90 -4.42 -4.04 6.08
N ALA A 91 -4.58 -5.33 5.73
CA ALA A 91 -4.75 -6.40 6.71
C ALA A 91 -3.44 -6.66 7.46
N ALA A 92 -2.31 -6.75 6.75
CA ALA A 92 -0.99 -6.95 7.35
C ALA A 92 -0.63 -5.83 8.36
N PHE A 93 -0.91 -4.57 8.02
CA PHE A 93 -0.72 -3.45 8.94
C PHE A 93 -1.68 -3.48 10.12
N SER A 94 -2.94 -3.89 9.93
CA SER A 94 -3.89 -4.01 11.04
C SER A 94 -3.45 -5.10 12.04
N ASP A 95 -2.90 -6.21 11.54
CA ASP A 95 -2.32 -7.27 12.36
C ASP A 95 -1.07 -6.77 13.09
N LEU A 96 -0.21 -6.00 12.42
CA LEU A 96 0.98 -5.38 13.02
C LEU A 96 0.62 -4.43 14.16
N ILE A 97 -0.38 -3.57 13.97
CA ILE A 97 -0.84 -2.63 15.01
C ILE A 97 -1.41 -3.40 16.21
N SER A 98 -2.17 -4.48 15.97
CA SER A 98 -2.75 -5.31 17.03
C SER A 98 -1.66 -5.96 17.87
N LEU A 99 -0.59 -6.41 17.21
CA LEU A 99 0.57 -7.03 17.84
C LEU A 99 1.38 -6.03 18.67
N ILE A 100 1.68 -4.84 18.13
CA ILE A 100 2.40 -3.78 18.88
C ILE A 100 1.59 -3.34 20.11
N SER A 101 0.27 -3.46 20.05
CA SER A 101 -0.65 -3.16 21.14
C SER A 101 -0.82 -4.31 22.15
N ALA A 102 -0.21 -5.48 21.91
CA ALA A 102 -0.27 -6.64 22.79
C ALA A 102 0.60 -6.44 24.05
N PRO A 103 0.23 -7.03 25.20
CA PRO A 103 1.01 -6.93 26.42
C PRO A 103 2.41 -7.54 26.28
N GLU A 104 3.42 -6.90 26.90
CA GLU A 104 4.83 -7.31 26.85
C GLU A 104 5.01 -8.81 27.19
N GLY A 105 5.60 -9.57 26.26
CA GLY A 105 5.95 -10.98 26.46
C GLY A 105 5.55 -11.96 25.35
N GLU A 106 4.81 -11.52 24.34
CA GLU A 106 4.64 -12.29 23.09
C GLU A 106 5.84 -12.05 22.15
N ASP A 107 6.36 -13.14 21.57
CA ASP A 107 7.36 -13.05 20.51
C ASP A 107 6.75 -12.29 19.33
N LEU A 108 7.40 -11.23 18.87
CA LEU A 108 7.01 -10.53 17.66
C LEU A 108 7.13 -11.52 16.47
N PRO A 109 6.05 -11.83 15.72
CA PRO A 109 6.15 -12.55 14.47
C PRO A 109 7.16 -11.91 13.52
N ASP A 110 7.74 -12.73 12.66
CA ASP A 110 8.59 -12.27 11.57
C ASP A 110 7.77 -11.33 10.66
N LEU A 111 8.19 -10.07 10.60
CA LEU A 111 7.56 -9.05 9.75
C LEU A 111 7.54 -9.50 8.28
N THR A 112 8.54 -10.25 7.85
CA THR A 112 8.62 -10.82 6.50
C THR A 112 7.48 -11.81 6.25
N ALA A 113 7.18 -12.67 7.24
CA ALA A 113 6.07 -13.62 7.15
C ALA A 113 4.70 -12.95 7.23
N MET A 114 4.57 -11.83 7.95
CA MET A 114 3.33 -11.05 8.00
C MET A 114 3.00 -10.40 6.64
N PHE A 115 4.03 -10.00 5.89
CA PHE A 115 3.89 -9.36 4.59
C PHE A 115 4.04 -10.33 3.42
N GLU A 116 4.29 -11.62 3.64
CA GLU A 116 4.39 -12.65 2.60
C GLU A 116 3.08 -12.80 1.80
N ALA A 117 1.94 -12.53 2.43
CA ALA A 117 0.64 -12.53 1.77
C ALA A 117 0.36 -11.26 0.95
N VAL A 118 1.21 -10.23 1.07
CA VAL A 118 1.05 -8.97 0.33
C VAL A 118 1.57 -9.16 -1.08
N ALA A 119 0.68 -8.95 -2.06
CA ALA A 119 1.00 -9.11 -3.47
C ALA A 119 0.35 -8.00 -4.29
N PHE A 120 1.13 -7.41 -5.19
CA PHE A 120 0.66 -6.38 -6.10
C PHE A 120 0.37 -6.96 -7.49
N THR A 121 -0.68 -6.46 -8.12
CA THR A 121 -1.06 -6.82 -9.48
C THR A 121 -0.50 -5.83 -10.50
N GLU A 122 -0.50 -6.21 -11.78
CA GLU A 122 -0.13 -5.30 -12.88
C GLU A 122 -0.97 -4.00 -12.89
N ALA A 123 -2.24 -4.09 -12.50
CA ALA A 123 -3.11 -2.93 -12.38
C ALA A 123 -2.69 -2.00 -11.24
N ASP A 124 -2.24 -2.57 -10.11
CA ASP A 124 -1.71 -1.79 -8.98
C ASP A 124 -0.45 -1.04 -9.41
N TYR A 125 0.50 -1.69 -10.08
CA TYR A 125 1.72 -1.04 -10.58
C TYR A 125 1.42 0.10 -11.54
N ALA A 126 0.49 -0.09 -12.48
CA ALA A 126 0.08 0.97 -13.40
C ALA A 126 -0.55 2.17 -12.67
N ALA A 127 -1.37 1.91 -11.65
CA ALA A 127 -1.97 2.94 -10.82
C ALA A 127 -0.93 3.71 -9.98
N ILE A 128 0.01 2.99 -9.36
CA ILE A 128 1.11 3.57 -8.57
C ILE A 128 1.99 4.46 -9.46
N ALA A 129 2.40 3.96 -10.63
CA ALA A 129 3.21 4.73 -11.58
C ALA A 129 2.49 6.01 -12.04
N TYR A 130 1.16 5.94 -12.23
CA TYR A 130 0.36 7.12 -12.57
C TYR A 130 0.33 8.15 -11.43
N LEU A 131 0.12 7.72 -10.18
CA LEU A 131 0.10 8.58 -9.00
C LEU A 131 1.45 9.28 -8.77
N ILE A 132 2.56 8.55 -8.95
CA ILE A 132 3.91 9.12 -8.88
C ILE A 132 4.12 10.21 -9.95
N SER A 133 3.62 9.97 -11.16
CA SER A 133 3.78 10.90 -12.28
C SER A 133 2.84 12.11 -12.19
N ASN A 134 1.76 12.01 -11.41
CA ASN A 134 0.72 13.02 -11.28
C ASN A 134 0.40 13.27 -9.79
N PRO A 135 1.35 13.81 -9.01
CA PRO A 135 1.15 14.03 -7.59
C PRO A 135 0.05 15.06 -7.35
N VAL A 136 -0.82 14.77 -6.38
CA VAL A 136 -1.81 15.72 -5.88
C VAL A 136 -1.17 16.69 -4.87
N GLU A 137 -1.73 17.89 -4.73
CA GLU A 137 -1.17 18.96 -3.89
C GLU A 137 -1.11 18.59 -2.39
N ALA A 138 -2.09 17.84 -1.91
CA ALA A 138 -2.16 17.33 -0.54
C ALA A 138 -2.30 15.80 -0.58
N PRO A 139 -1.18 15.05 -0.68
CA PRO A 139 -1.25 13.61 -0.77
C PRO A 139 -1.68 12.97 0.56
N PRO A 140 -2.39 11.83 0.52
CA PRO A 140 -2.79 11.10 1.71
C PRO A 140 -1.58 10.37 2.31
N VAL A 141 -0.92 11.01 3.28
CA VAL A 141 0.38 10.60 3.83
C VAL A 141 0.35 9.18 4.39
N ASP A 142 -0.68 8.82 5.17
CA ASP A 142 -0.75 7.52 5.83
C ASP A 142 -0.76 6.38 4.80
N GLN A 143 -1.57 6.52 3.74
CA GLN A 143 -1.64 5.57 2.65
C GLN A 143 -0.32 5.46 1.89
N LEU A 144 0.35 6.59 1.64
CA LEU A 144 1.67 6.58 0.97
C LEU A 144 2.72 5.87 1.82
N VAL A 145 2.73 6.09 3.13
CA VAL A 145 3.62 5.41 4.07
C VAL A 145 3.35 3.91 4.06
N MET A 146 2.09 3.49 4.21
CA MET A 146 1.73 2.07 4.22
C MET A 146 2.07 1.39 2.88
N LEU A 147 1.81 2.05 1.76
CA LEU A 147 2.07 1.48 0.44
C LEU A 147 3.56 1.37 0.14
N SER A 148 4.32 2.44 0.41
CA SER A 148 5.78 2.43 0.23
C SER A 148 6.45 1.36 1.09
N ALA A 149 6.02 1.23 2.35
CA ALA A 149 6.51 0.21 3.27
C ALA A 149 6.21 -1.21 2.78
N SER A 150 4.98 -1.44 2.29
CA SER A 150 4.57 -2.74 1.75
C SER A 150 5.43 -3.15 0.57
N LEU A 151 5.59 -2.25 -0.40
CA LEU A 151 6.44 -2.48 -1.57
C LEU A 151 7.89 -2.74 -1.18
N MET A 152 8.43 -2.00 -0.21
CA MET A 152 9.79 -2.19 0.25
C MET A 152 9.97 -3.55 0.94
N LEU A 153 9.01 -3.98 1.75
CA LEU A 153 9.04 -5.31 2.37
C LEU A 153 8.90 -6.42 1.34
N THR A 154 8.04 -6.26 0.33
CA THR A 154 7.95 -7.20 -0.80
C THR A 154 9.28 -7.30 -1.54
N ALA A 155 9.93 -6.17 -1.85
CA ALA A 155 11.25 -6.15 -2.49
C ALA A 155 12.31 -6.89 -1.65
N LEU A 156 12.31 -6.68 -0.33
CA LEU A 156 13.24 -7.34 0.58
C LEU A 156 12.98 -8.84 0.69
N ALA A 157 11.72 -9.27 0.65
CA ALA A 157 11.33 -10.68 0.67
C ALA A 157 11.75 -11.41 -0.63
N ASP A 158 11.74 -10.71 -1.77
CA ASP A 158 12.14 -11.27 -3.07
C ASP A 158 13.66 -11.39 -3.25
N ILE A 159 14.46 -10.70 -2.41
CA ILE A 159 15.92 -10.73 -2.51
C ILE A 159 16.49 -11.91 -1.71
N GLU A 160 16.99 -12.90 -2.44
CA GLU A 160 17.67 -14.08 -1.85
C GLU A 160 19.11 -13.79 -1.38
N LEU A 161 19.61 -12.55 -1.52
CA LEU A 161 20.96 -12.16 -1.15
C LEU A 161 21.03 -11.68 0.30
N SER A 162 22.12 -12.04 0.99
CA SER A 162 22.45 -11.45 2.28
C SER A 162 22.73 -9.95 2.13
N PRO A 163 22.34 -9.09 3.09
CA PRO A 163 22.71 -7.67 3.10
C PRO A 163 24.22 -7.39 3.07
N GLU A 164 25.04 -8.38 3.46
CA GLU A 164 26.50 -8.30 3.40
C GLU A 164 27.08 -8.58 2.01
N ASP A 165 26.25 -9.06 1.07
CA ASP A 165 26.67 -9.37 -0.30
C ASP A 165 26.95 -8.07 -1.08
N PRO A 166 28.10 -7.94 -1.76
CA PRO A 166 28.42 -6.75 -2.56
C PRO A 166 27.39 -6.46 -3.67
N ASP A 167 26.67 -7.47 -4.16
CA ASP A 167 25.67 -7.32 -5.21
C ASP A 167 24.25 -7.05 -4.66
N TYR A 168 24.06 -7.08 -3.33
CA TYR A 168 22.77 -6.86 -2.67
C TYR A 168 22.14 -5.53 -3.09
N MET A 169 22.88 -4.43 -2.95
CA MET A 169 22.35 -3.10 -3.28
C MET A 169 22.08 -2.93 -4.78
N ALA A 170 22.88 -3.56 -5.64
CA ALA A 170 22.64 -3.52 -7.08
C ALA A 170 21.36 -4.27 -7.45
N THR A 171 21.11 -5.40 -6.79
CA THR A 171 19.90 -6.20 -6.96
C THR A 171 18.67 -5.45 -6.44
N LEU A 172 18.77 -4.87 -5.23
CA LEU A 172 17.70 -4.06 -4.63
C LEU A 172 17.35 -2.84 -5.51
N MET A 173 18.33 -2.13 -6.05
CA MET A 173 18.10 -0.99 -6.95
C MET A 173 17.56 -1.39 -8.33
N ALA A 174 17.65 -2.67 -8.71
CA ALA A 174 17.07 -3.19 -9.94
C ALA A 174 15.63 -3.70 -9.74
N ASP A 175 15.19 -3.84 -8.49
CA ASP A 175 13.86 -4.30 -8.13
C ASP A 175 12.79 -3.20 -8.34
N GLU A 176 11.70 -3.56 -9.02
CA GLU A 176 10.62 -2.62 -9.35
C GLU A 176 9.86 -2.16 -8.10
N ASN A 177 9.59 -3.07 -7.16
CA ASN A 177 8.91 -2.73 -5.91
C ASN A 177 9.75 -1.75 -5.09
N TYR A 178 11.06 -1.98 -5.00
CA TYR A 178 11.97 -1.07 -4.30
C TYR A 178 12.00 0.32 -4.93
N MET A 179 12.08 0.41 -6.26
CA MET A 179 12.11 1.69 -6.96
C MET A 179 10.79 2.47 -6.83
N LEU A 180 9.65 1.77 -6.88
CA LEU A 180 8.34 2.38 -6.63
C LEU A 180 8.18 2.83 -5.18
N ALA A 181 8.66 2.02 -4.22
CA ALA A 181 8.65 2.38 -2.80
C ALA A 181 9.41 3.69 -2.57
N LEU A 182 10.64 3.80 -3.09
CA LEU A 182 11.43 5.03 -2.99
C LEU A 182 10.73 6.24 -3.62
N ALA A 183 10.13 6.07 -4.80
CA ALA A 183 9.41 7.14 -5.47
C ALA A 183 8.19 7.62 -4.66
N LEU A 184 7.42 6.71 -4.07
CA LEU A 184 6.31 7.05 -3.18
C LEU A 184 6.79 7.75 -1.91
N THR A 185 7.91 7.31 -1.31
CA THR A 185 8.49 7.97 -0.14
C THR A 185 8.87 9.42 -0.44
N LEU A 186 9.34 9.72 -1.65
CA LEU A 186 9.67 11.10 -2.07
C LEU A 186 8.44 11.99 -2.25
N MET A 187 7.23 11.43 -2.35
CA MET A 187 5.98 12.19 -2.38
C MET A 187 5.51 12.65 -0.99
N ILE A 188 6.08 12.07 0.08
CA ILE A 188 5.70 12.41 1.46
C ILE A 188 6.33 13.77 1.83
N PRO A 189 5.53 14.76 2.29
CA PRO A 189 6.06 16.04 2.74
C PRO A 189 7.06 15.87 3.90
N VAL A 190 8.15 16.64 3.88
CA VAL A 190 9.24 16.55 4.88
C VAL A 190 8.76 16.91 6.30
N ASP A 191 7.69 17.69 6.40
CA ASP A 191 7.05 18.13 7.64
C ASP A 191 5.80 17.33 8.01
N ALA A 192 5.51 16.23 7.30
CA ALA A 192 4.39 15.37 7.62
C ALA A 192 4.58 14.66 8.97
N GLU A 193 3.54 14.64 9.79
CA GLU A 193 3.48 13.75 10.96
C GLU A 193 3.31 12.32 10.45
N LEU A 194 4.28 11.45 10.72
CA LEU A 194 4.23 10.06 10.30
C LEU A 194 3.36 9.24 11.29
N PRO A 195 2.48 8.35 10.82
CA PRO A 195 1.59 7.56 11.67
C PRO A 195 2.34 6.54 12.55
N PHE A 196 3.63 6.29 12.28
CA PHE A 196 4.47 5.29 12.95
C PHE A 196 5.83 5.86 13.35
N ASP A 197 5.84 6.96 14.11
CA ASP A 197 7.07 7.60 14.59
C ASP A 197 8.02 6.57 15.25
N GLY A 198 9.16 6.28 14.61
CA GLY A 198 10.17 5.29 15.04
C GLY A 198 10.16 3.90 14.35
N MET A 199 9.12 3.51 13.60
CA MET A 199 9.06 2.20 12.93
C MET A 199 9.95 2.14 11.68
N PHE A 200 10.02 3.25 10.92
CA PHE A 200 10.78 3.34 9.67
C PHE A 200 12.25 3.75 9.86
N ASP A 201 12.64 4.27 11.03
CA ASP A 201 14.03 4.61 11.36
C ASP A 201 14.96 3.37 11.30
N GLY A 202 14.41 2.17 11.56
CA GLY A 202 15.12 0.90 11.40
C GLY A 202 15.12 0.35 9.97
N LEU A 203 14.10 0.69 9.18
CA LEU A 203 13.88 0.16 7.83
C LEU A 203 14.61 0.98 6.76
N LEU A 204 14.65 2.31 6.91
CA LEU A 204 15.25 3.26 5.95
C LEU A 204 16.69 3.67 6.35
N GLY A 205 17.20 3.13 7.45
CA GLY A 205 18.43 3.58 8.10
C GLY A 205 18.22 4.89 8.87
N PRO A 206 19.14 5.23 9.81
CA PRO A 206 18.96 6.38 10.67
C PRO A 206 18.80 7.64 9.80
N PRO A 207 17.84 8.53 10.12
CA PRO A 207 17.66 9.78 9.41
C PRO A 207 18.99 10.51 9.51
N SER A 208 19.68 10.64 8.38
CA SER A 208 20.97 11.30 8.34
C SER A 208 20.77 12.69 8.92
N ALA A 209 21.26 12.85 10.16
CA ALA A 209 21.38 14.08 10.93
C ALA A 209 20.28 15.12 10.66
N LYS A 210 19.38 15.31 11.64
CA LYS A 210 18.75 16.60 11.98
C LYS A 210 19.22 17.68 11.02
N ALA A 211 18.42 17.96 9.98
CA ALA A 211 18.70 19.01 9.03
C ALA A 211 19.00 20.26 9.87
N ARG A 212 20.30 20.53 10.01
CA ARG A 212 20.82 21.70 10.70
C ARG A 212 20.15 22.84 9.97
N PRO A 213 19.40 23.73 10.63
CA PRO A 213 18.81 24.85 9.91
C PRO A 213 19.95 25.56 9.20
N LEU A 214 19.90 25.55 7.87
CA LEU A 214 20.82 26.29 7.03
C LEU A 214 20.57 27.76 7.35
N SER A 215 21.34 28.27 8.30
CA SER A 215 21.46 29.69 8.60
C SER A 215 21.88 30.40 7.32
N ARG A 216 20.88 30.92 6.61
CA ARG A 216 21.06 31.98 5.61
C ARG A 216 20.29 33.20 6.09
N SER A 217 20.95 33.96 6.97
CA SER A 217 20.71 35.40 7.07
C SER A 217 21.97 36.13 7.55
N GLN A 218 22.89 36.35 6.64
CA GLN A 218 23.64 37.60 6.59
C GLN A 218 23.61 38.13 5.14
N PRO A 219 23.66 39.44 4.88
CA PRO A 219 23.62 40.61 5.79
C PRO A 219 22.60 41.69 5.30
N PRO A 220 22.68 42.96 5.73
CA PRO A 220 23.48 43.87 4.90
C PRO A 220 24.41 44.79 5.69
N VAL A 221 25.53 45.08 5.04
CA VAL A 221 26.39 46.25 5.30
C VAL A 221 25.63 47.50 4.82
N ALA A 222 25.59 48.57 5.62
CA ALA A 222 25.77 49.95 5.15
C ALA A 222 25.79 50.97 6.31
N VAL A 223 26.86 51.76 6.30
CA VAL A 223 27.17 53.03 7.01
C VAL A 223 27.52 52.96 8.49
#